data_AF-A0A496UZS8-F1
#
_entry.id   AF-A0A496UZS8-F1
#
_cell.length_a   1.000
_cell.length_b   1.000
_cell.length_c   1.000
_cell.angle_alpha   90.00
_cell.angle_beta   90.00
_cell.angle_gamma   90.00
#
_symmetry.space_group_name_H-M   'P 1'
#
loop_
_entity.id
_entity.type
_entity.pdbx_description
1 polymer ?
#
loop_
_entity_poly.entity_id
_entity_poly.type
_entity_poly.pdbx_seq_one_letter_code
_entity_poly.pdbx_strand_id
1 'polypeptide(L)'
;MMTEKSFSAISLFAGAGGCSLGFKKAGYDILYAIELEAAAVQTYQANFSETICQKADIRDFDFKKRLKQTHTQPGELDILIGGPPCQGFSAAGFRFWDDPRNALLKNYIDALKILRPKWFLMENVEGLLTTKRGQSIYEVAKAFIELGYWIRIDKIYAHEYGIGQRRKRVFIIGNCLGYDFSLPKPLMPVHGAIFRHSNITLRHAIACLPNATQDKDARLTYNEEAADSYEAQLRNQKGWVSDHYYPNLNSLQLKRIQALKPKQSMKDLPAELQHSSFVRRANRRVKDGIPTDKRGGAPSGLKRLCFDEPCLTITGGATSEFIHPVQDRPLTLRECARIQTFPDGFEFYGNATQKIQQIANAIPPLLAQLLAEHIKTNYGFDAFIVRKPGKLIGFTLTKATAMSPALNQTQALLEQLSSSQTLKQLNLFK
;
A
#
# COMPACT_ATOMS: atom_id res chain seq x y z
N MET A 1 8.62 -22.28 -30.13
CA MET A 1 8.15 -21.90 -28.78
C MET A 1 7.21 -20.73 -28.95
N MET A 2 5.91 -20.90 -28.71
CA MET A 2 5.01 -19.75 -28.63
C MET A 2 5.39 -18.97 -27.37
N THR A 3 5.83 -17.74 -27.52
CA THR A 3 6.06 -16.84 -26.39
C THR A 3 4.74 -16.69 -25.65
N GLU A 4 4.67 -17.10 -24.38
CA GLU A 4 3.52 -16.80 -23.53
C GLU A 4 3.26 -15.29 -23.60
N LYS A 5 2.03 -14.91 -23.95
CA LYS A 5 1.64 -13.51 -24.07
C LYS A 5 1.73 -12.87 -22.68
N SER A 6 2.68 -11.94 -22.49
CA SER A 6 2.79 -11.17 -21.25
C SER A 6 1.71 -10.09 -21.21
N PHE A 7 1.10 -9.89 -20.04
CA PHE A 7 0.07 -8.86 -19.84
C PHE A 7 0.71 -7.51 -19.53
N SER A 8 0.20 -6.46 -20.17
CA SER A 8 0.77 -5.12 -20.12
C SER A 8 0.28 -4.30 -18.93
N ALA A 9 1.19 -3.64 -18.23
CA ALA A 9 0.87 -2.76 -17.12
C ALA A 9 1.58 -1.40 -17.22
N ILE A 10 0.92 -0.35 -16.73
CA ILE A 10 1.52 0.98 -16.52
C ILE A 10 1.40 1.34 -15.05
N SER A 11 2.48 1.85 -14.46
CA SER A 11 2.54 2.20 -13.04
C SER A 11 2.59 3.71 -12.83
N LEU A 12 1.52 4.29 -12.29
CA LEU A 12 1.45 5.69 -11.88
C LEU A 12 1.78 5.83 -10.40
N PHE A 13 2.45 6.92 -10.01
CA PHE A 13 2.86 7.16 -8.62
C PHE A 13 3.68 5.97 -8.09
N ALA A 14 4.65 5.52 -8.89
CA ALA A 14 5.24 4.20 -8.75
C ALA A 14 6.01 4.00 -7.43
N GLY A 15 6.48 5.09 -6.81
CA GLY A 15 7.37 5.06 -5.65
C GLY A 15 8.60 4.22 -5.94
N ALA A 16 9.04 3.44 -4.95
CA ALA A 16 10.10 2.46 -5.16
C ALA A 16 9.69 1.29 -6.07
N GLY A 17 8.42 1.15 -6.45
CA GLY A 17 7.97 0.06 -7.33
C GLY A 17 7.51 -1.20 -6.59
N GLY A 18 7.09 -1.10 -5.32
CA GLY A 18 6.58 -2.26 -4.58
C GLY A 18 5.37 -2.94 -5.25
N CYS A 19 4.43 -2.15 -5.78
CA CYS A 19 3.31 -2.68 -6.56
C CYS A 19 3.81 -3.32 -7.88
N SER A 20 4.67 -2.62 -8.63
CA SER A 20 5.27 -3.12 -9.87
C SER A 20 6.02 -4.43 -9.68
N LEU A 21 6.74 -4.60 -8.56
CA LEU A 21 7.45 -5.84 -8.25
C LEU A 21 6.49 -7.03 -8.13
N GLY A 22 5.36 -6.84 -7.46
CA GLY A 22 4.34 -7.89 -7.34
C GLY A 22 3.74 -8.26 -8.70
N PHE A 23 3.42 -7.27 -9.52
CA PHE A 23 2.91 -7.50 -10.88
C PHE A 23 3.95 -8.19 -11.79
N LYS A 24 5.22 -7.79 -11.73
CA LYS A 24 6.32 -8.48 -12.44
C LYS A 24 6.44 -9.93 -12.02
N LYS A 25 6.38 -10.23 -10.71
CA LYS A 25 6.39 -11.61 -10.20
C LYS A 25 5.19 -12.45 -10.70
N ALA A 26 4.05 -11.82 -10.98
CA ALA A 26 2.89 -12.47 -11.58
C ALA A 26 2.97 -12.62 -13.13
N GLY A 27 4.07 -12.17 -13.75
CA GLY A 27 4.33 -12.28 -15.18
C GLY A 27 3.82 -11.12 -16.04
N TYR A 28 3.51 -9.97 -15.43
CA TYR A 28 3.13 -8.76 -16.16
C TYR A 28 4.38 -8.02 -16.64
N ASP A 29 4.29 -7.43 -17.83
CA ASP A 29 5.27 -6.51 -18.35
C ASP A 29 4.89 -5.07 -17.99
N ILE A 30 5.78 -4.37 -17.27
CA ILE A 30 5.56 -2.97 -16.91
C ILE A 30 6.14 -2.12 -18.04
N LEU A 31 5.26 -1.61 -18.90
CA LEU A 31 5.64 -0.85 -20.09
C LEU A 31 6.36 0.45 -19.74
N TYR A 32 5.89 1.15 -18.71
CA TYR A 32 6.59 2.28 -18.11
C TYR A 32 6.00 2.63 -16.74
N ALA A 33 6.77 3.41 -15.99
CA ALA A 33 6.37 3.97 -14.71
C ALA A 33 6.53 5.50 -14.69
N ILE A 34 5.70 6.18 -13.89
CA ILE A 34 5.81 7.60 -13.59
C ILE A 34 6.02 7.78 -12.09
N GLU A 35 7.05 8.53 -11.73
CA GLU A 35 7.35 8.90 -10.35
C GLU A 35 7.92 10.33 -10.31
N LEU A 36 7.57 11.11 -9.28
CA LEU A 36 8.01 12.49 -9.14
C LEU A 36 9.37 12.58 -8.41
N GLU A 37 9.53 11.74 -7.39
CA GLU A 37 10.66 11.81 -6.47
C GLU A 37 11.91 11.15 -7.07
N ALA A 38 12.98 11.93 -7.25
CA ALA A 38 14.20 11.47 -7.93
C ALA A 38 14.85 10.24 -7.27
N ALA A 39 14.86 10.17 -5.93
CA ALA A 39 15.39 9.02 -5.21
C ALA A 39 14.56 7.75 -5.45
N ALA A 40 13.24 7.89 -5.56
CA ALA A 40 12.34 6.78 -5.87
C ALA A 40 12.47 6.33 -7.33
N VAL A 41 12.65 7.27 -8.27
CA VAL A 41 12.98 6.96 -9.68
C VAL A 41 14.28 6.17 -9.78
N GLN A 42 15.32 6.58 -9.06
CA GLN A 42 16.60 5.88 -9.05
C GLN A 42 16.45 4.46 -8.48
N THR A 43 15.74 4.31 -7.36
CA THR A 43 15.37 3.00 -6.80
C THR A 43 14.63 2.15 -7.83
N TYR A 44 13.61 2.70 -8.47
CA TYR A 44 12.82 1.96 -9.46
C TYR A 44 13.73 1.47 -10.60
N GLN A 45 14.49 2.38 -11.21
CA GLN A 45 15.32 2.03 -12.37
C GLN A 45 16.40 0.98 -12.04
N ALA A 46 16.95 0.98 -10.82
CA ALA A 46 17.92 -0.01 -10.37
C ALA A 46 17.32 -1.42 -10.21
N ASN A 47 16.03 -1.54 -9.93
CA ASN A 47 15.35 -2.83 -9.72
C ASN A 47 14.53 -3.32 -10.92
N PHE A 48 14.26 -2.43 -11.90
CA PHE A 48 13.50 -2.74 -13.12
C PHE A 48 14.27 -2.20 -14.33
N SER A 49 15.41 -2.81 -14.66
CA SER A 49 16.32 -2.36 -15.71
C SER A 49 15.69 -2.25 -17.10
N GLU A 50 14.67 -3.06 -17.35
CA GLU A 50 13.91 -3.17 -18.58
C GLU A 50 12.75 -2.18 -18.68
N THR A 51 12.32 -1.61 -17.54
CA THR A 51 11.20 -0.67 -17.49
C THR A 51 11.74 0.75 -17.36
N ILE A 52 11.24 1.65 -18.20
CA ILE A 52 11.56 3.07 -18.08
C ILE A 52 10.73 3.67 -16.94
N CYS A 53 11.40 4.17 -15.91
CA CYS A 53 10.76 5.02 -14.88
C CYS A 53 11.01 6.50 -15.21
N GLN A 54 9.98 7.19 -15.69
CA GLN A 54 10.10 8.60 -16.01
C GLN A 54 9.92 9.44 -14.74
N LYS A 55 10.95 10.26 -14.42
CA LYS A 55 10.81 11.36 -13.48
C LYS A 55 9.89 12.43 -14.09
N ALA A 56 8.64 12.50 -13.64
CA ALA A 56 7.70 13.50 -14.13
C ALA A 56 6.62 13.82 -13.10
N ASP A 57 6.15 15.06 -13.16
CA ASP A 57 4.87 15.41 -12.58
C ASP A 57 3.75 14.91 -13.50
N ILE A 58 2.84 14.12 -12.94
CA ILE A 58 1.70 13.58 -13.70
C ILE A 58 0.78 14.69 -14.21
N ARG A 59 0.81 15.89 -13.58
CA ARG A 59 -0.01 17.05 -13.97
C ARG A 59 0.33 17.56 -15.37
N ASP A 60 1.58 17.39 -15.77
CA ASP A 60 2.12 17.86 -17.05
C ASP A 60 2.40 16.69 -18.02
N PHE A 61 1.94 15.48 -17.69
CA PHE A 61 2.26 14.27 -18.44
C PHE A 61 1.33 14.04 -19.63
N ASP A 62 1.89 13.96 -20.83
CA ASP A 62 1.15 13.63 -22.04
C ASP A 62 1.04 12.11 -22.27
N PHE A 63 -0.05 11.53 -21.79
CA PHE A 63 -0.37 10.12 -21.99
C PHE A 63 -0.55 9.73 -23.47
N LYS A 64 -1.02 10.65 -24.34
CA LYS A 64 -1.21 10.36 -25.77
C LYS A 64 0.13 10.20 -26.48
N LYS A 65 1.09 11.09 -26.17
CA LYS A 65 2.46 10.98 -26.68
C LYS A 65 3.10 9.67 -26.21
N ARG A 66 2.88 9.29 -24.95
CA ARG A 66 3.45 8.07 -24.39
C ARG A 66 2.88 6.79 -25.02
N LEU A 67 1.57 6.72 -25.28
CA LEU A 67 0.96 5.60 -26.02
C LEU A 67 1.63 5.33 -27.37
N LYS A 68 1.96 6.40 -28.12
CA LYS A 68 2.70 6.28 -29.39
C LYS A 68 4.09 5.67 -29.21
N GLN A 69 4.78 6.01 -28.13
CA GLN A 69 6.13 5.51 -27.84
C GLN A 69 6.13 4.06 -27.37
N THR A 70 5.07 3.59 -26.71
CA THR A 70 4.93 2.20 -26.28
C THR A 70 4.22 1.32 -27.30
N HIS A 71 3.91 1.86 -28.50
CA HIS A 71 3.12 1.20 -29.53
C HIS A 71 1.80 0.60 -29.00
N THR A 72 1.19 1.25 -28.01
CA THR A 72 -0.06 0.82 -27.37
C THR A 72 -1.19 1.75 -27.81
N GLN A 73 -2.36 1.20 -28.12
CA GLN A 73 -3.56 1.98 -28.41
C GLN A 73 -4.47 2.11 -27.18
N PRO A 74 -5.33 3.15 -27.11
CA PRO A 74 -6.39 3.22 -26.11
C PRO A 74 -7.24 1.94 -26.13
N GLY A 75 -7.43 1.30 -24.97
CA GLY A 75 -8.17 0.03 -24.87
C GLY A 75 -7.30 -1.23 -24.88
N GLU A 76 -6.03 -1.14 -25.28
CA GLU A 76 -5.13 -2.30 -25.36
C GLU A 76 -4.41 -2.59 -24.04
N LEU A 77 -4.18 -1.57 -23.20
CA LEU A 77 -3.49 -1.76 -21.92
C LEU A 77 -4.28 -2.72 -21.03
N ASP A 78 -3.63 -3.77 -20.54
CA ASP A 78 -4.29 -4.76 -19.70
C ASP A 78 -4.61 -4.21 -18.32
N ILE A 79 -3.68 -3.51 -17.66
CA ILE A 79 -3.94 -2.86 -16.37
C ILE A 79 -3.19 -1.55 -16.12
N LEU A 80 -3.89 -0.56 -15.56
CA LEU A 80 -3.27 0.63 -14.96
C LEU A 80 -3.21 0.48 -13.44
N ILE A 81 -2.01 0.57 -12.85
CA ILE A 81 -1.82 0.50 -11.40
C ILE A 81 -1.35 1.85 -10.86
N GLY A 82 -1.82 2.26 -9.69
CA GLY A 82 -1.27 3.44 -9.02
C GLY A 82 -1.94 3.83 -7.71
N GLY A 83 -1.24 4.63 -6.91
CA GLY A 83 -1.73 5.13 -5.62
C GLY A 83 -1.60 6.65 -5.54
N PRO A 84 -2.54 7.44 -6.08
CA PRO A 84 -2.45 8.90 -6.02
C PRO A 84 -2.43 9.35 -4.55
N PRO A 85 -1.46 10.19 -4.14
CA PRO A 85 -1.27 10.52 -2.75
C PRO A 85 -2.44 11.31 -2.18
N CYS A 86 -2.74 11.02 -0.92
CA CYS A 86 -3.94 11.40 -0.20
C CYS A 86 -3.69 12.65 0.67
N GLN A 87 -3.11 13.71 0.11
CA GLN A 87 -2.73 14.91 0.89
C GLN A 87 -3.86 15.97 1.01
N GLY A 88 -4.99 15.76 0.31
CA GLY A 88 -5.94 16.82 0.02
C GLY A 88 -7.31 16.81 0.69
N PHE A 89 -7.58 15.84 1.53
CA PHE A 89 -8.96 15.51 1.87
C PHE A 89 -9.56 16.33 3.05
N SER A 90 -8.93 17.43 3.46
CA SER A 90 -9.16 18.09 4.75
C SER A 90 -9.84 19.47 4.75
N ALA A 91 -10.41 20.00 3.65
CA ALA A 91 -11.21 21.25 3.74
C ALA A 91 -12.59 21.17 3.09
N ALA A 92 -13.56 21.74 3.80
CA ALA A 92 -14.96 21.89 3.42
C ALA A 92 -15.12 22.90 2.27
N GLY A 93 -16.03 22.61 1.32
CA GLY A 93 -16.34 23.49 0.20
C GLY A 93 -17.02 22.76 -0.96
N PHE A 94 -17.93 23.45 -1.64
CA PHE A 94 -18.99 22.92 -2.51
C PHE A 94 -18.59 22.36 -3.88
N ARG A 95 -17.30 22.13 -4.16
CA ARG A 95 -16.86 21.52 -5.44
C ARG A 95 -15.66 20.61 -5.21
N PHE A 96 -15.90 19.32 -4.99
CA PHE A 96 -14.86 18.29 -4.73
C PHE A 96 -13.77 18.31 -5.80
N TRP A 97 -14.16 18.40 -7.06
CA TRP A 97 -13.20 18.43 -8.16
C TRP A 97 -12.43 19.76 -8.19
N ASP A 98 -13.03 20.91 -7.90
CA ASP A 98 -12.32 22.20 -8.00
C ASP A 98 -11.24 22.40 -6.91
N ASP A 99 -11.18 21.49 -5.93
CA ASP A 99 -10.15 21.48 -4.89
C ASP A 99 -8.77 21.16 -5.51
N PRO A 100 -7.78 22.08 -5.46
CA PRO A 100 -6.46 21.85 -6.03
C PRO A 100 -5.74 20.66 -5.39
N ARG A 101 -6.14 20.27 -4.18
CA ARG A 101 -5.55 19.14 -3.48
C ARG A 101 -6.04 17.79 -4.00
N ASN A 102 -7.09 17.78 -4.83
CA ASN A 102 -7.59 16.60 -5.55
C ASN A 102 -7.03 16.52 -6.98
N ALA A 103 -6.09 17.39 -7.38
CA ALA A 103 -5.52 17.40 -8.72
C ALA A 103 -4.96 16.03 -9.12
N LEU A 104 -4.19 15.36 -8.26
CA LEU A 104 -3.54 14.09 -8.60
C LEU A 104 -4.56 12.95 -8.84
N LEU A 105 -5.71 12.99 -8.16
CA LEU A 105 -6.81 12.08 -8.43
C LEU A 105 -7.45 12.38 -9.79
N LYS A 106 -7.62 13.66 -10.17
CA LYS A 106 -8.08 14.03 -11.52
C LYS A 106 -7.12 13.51 -12.58
N ASN A 107 -5.81 13.66 -12.39
CA ASN A 107 -4.82 13.18 -13.34
C ASN A 107 -4.86 11.64 -13.50
N TYR A 108 -5.14 10.91 -12.42
CA TYR A 108 -5.37 9.46 -12.51
C TYR A 108 -6.63 9.14 -13.36
N ILE A 109 -7.72 9.89 -13.17
CA ILE A 109 -8.95 9.76 -13.96
C ILE A 109 -8.71 10.16 -15.44
N ASP A 110 -7.91 11.19 -15.70
CA ASP A 110 -7.56 11.60 -17.05
C ASP A 110 -6.67 10.57 -17.75
N ALA A 111 -5.77 9.91 -17.01
CA ALA A 111 -5.05 8.74 -17.50
C ALA A 111 -6.02 7.62 -17.90
N LEU A 112 -7.04 7.31 -17.08
CA LEU A 112 -8.06 6.31 -17.44
C LEU A 112 -8.86 6.71 -18.70
N LYS A 113 -9.23 7.99 -18.84
CA LYS A 113 -9.94 8.49 -20.05
C LYS A 113 -9.13 8.28 -21.33
N ILE A 114 -7.82 8.49 -21.25
CA ILE A 114 -6.91 8.44 -22.41
C ILE A 114 -6.48 7.00 -22.70
N LEU A 115 -5.99 6.29 -21.68
CA LEU A 115 -5.44 4.94 -21.82
C LEU A 115 -6.54 3.88 -21.98
N ARG A 116 -7.70 4.09 -21.35
CA ARG A 116 -8.84 3.14 -21.30
C ARG A 116 -8.39 1.70 -21.02
N PRO A 117 -7.62 1.45 -19.96
CA PRO A 117 -7.12 0.11 -19.70
C PRO A 117 -8.26 -0.87 -19.40
N LYS A 118 -8.06 -2.15 -19.69
CA LYS A 118 -9.04 -3.20 -19.40
C LYS A 118 -9.36 -3.30 -17.91
N TRP A 119 -8.30 -3.18 -17.09
CA TRP A 119 -8.38 -3.11 -15.64
C TRP A 119 -7.70 -1.85 -15.10
N PHE A 120 -8.09 -1.44 -13.90
CA PHE A 120 -7.26 -0.55 -13.09
C PHE A 120 -7.25 -0.97 -11.63
N LEU A 121 -6.16 -0.64 -10.95
CA LEU A 121 -6.00 -0.73 -9.50
C LEU A 121 -5.59 0.64 -8.95
N MET A 122 -6.51 1.26 -8.21
CA MET A 122 -6.20 2.44 -7.41
C MET A 122 -6.08 2.05 -5.93
N GLU A 123 -4.92 2.30 -5.34
CA GLU A 123 -4.68 2.11 -3.90
C GLU A 123 -4.82 3.41 -3.12
N ASN A 124 -5.30 3.32 -1.88
CA ASN A 124 -5.26 4.43 -0.95
C ASN A 124 -5.27 4.01 0.54
N VAL A 125 -5.10 4.99 1.42
CA VAL A 125 -5.22 4.83 2.88
C VAL A 125 -6.69 4.78 3.34
N GLU A 126 -6.95 4.18 4.51
CA GLU A 126 -8.31 4.04 5.07
C GLU A 126 -9.04 5.38 5.28
N GLY A 127 -8.29 6.48 5.42
CA GLY A 127 -8.84 7.83 5.55
C GLY A 127 -9.73 8.25 4.36
N LEU A 128 -9.47 7.71 3.17
CA LEU A 128 -10.27 7.98 1.97
C LEU A 128 -11.75 7.66 2.18
N LEU A 129 -12.05 6.58 2.92
CA LEU A 129 -13.43 6.14 3.16
C LEU A 129 -14.21 7.12 4.03
N THR A 130 -13.58 7.82 4.96
CA THR A 130 -14.29 8.66 5.95
C THR A 130 -14.17 10.15 5.70
N THR A 131 -13.30 10.52 4.76
CA THR A 131 -13.08 11.89 4.33
C THR A 131 -14.39 12.55 3.90
N LYS A 132 -14.60 13.80 4.32
CA LYS A 132 -15.82 14.58 4.00
C LYS A 132 -17.10 13.76 4.23
N ARG A 133 -17.08 12.91 5.27
CA ARG A 133 -18.14 11.97 5.64
C ARG A 133 -18.58 11.03 4.51
N GLY A 134 -17.62 10.56 3.70
CA GLY A 134 -17.86 9.63 2.60
C GLY A 134 -18.04 10.29 1.23
N GLN A 135 -18.19 11.62 1.15
CA GLN A 135 -18.41 12.29 -0.13
C GLN A 135 -17.26 12.08 -1.11
N SER A 136 -16.01 12.05 -0.62
CA SER A 136 -14.85 11.88 -1.50
C SER A 136 -14.82 10.54 -2.21
N ILE A 137 -15.08 9.44 -1.50
CA ILE A 137 -15.14 8.12 -2.13
C ILE A 137 -16.37 7.98 -3.03
N TYR A 138 -17.50 8.61 -2.68
CA TYR A 138 -18.68 8.67 -3.55
C TYR A 138 -18.38 9.34 -4.89
N GLU A 139 -17.77 10.53 -4.90
CA GLU A 139 -17.41 11.23 -6.15
C GLU A 139 -16.39 10.47 -6.98
N VAL A 140 -15.39 9.86 -6.34
CA VAL A 140 -14.40 8.99 -6.99
C VAL A 140 -15.09 7.80 -7.67
N ALA A 141 -15.94 7.08 -6.93
CA ALA A 141 -16.67 5.93 -7.43
C ALA A 141 -17.55 6.30 -8.63
N LYS A 142 -18.31 7.40 -8.49
CA LYS A 142 -19.16 7.95 -9.54
C LYS A 142 -18.35 8.25 -10.81
N ALA A 143 -17.19 8.91 -10.70
CA ALA A 143 -16.35 9.20 -11.85
C ALA A 143 -15.87 7.94 -12.57
N PHE A 144 -15.44 6.89 -11.85
CA PHE A 144 -15.03 5.63 -12.50
C PHE A 144 -16.19 4.91 -13.19
N ILE A 145 -17.38 4.94 -12.59
CA ILE A 145 -18.61 4.41 -13.18
C ILE A 145 -18.99 5.16 -14.45
N GLU A 146 -18.90 6.49 -14.45
CA GLU A 146 -19.18 7.34 -15.62
C GLU A 146 -18.18 7.10 -16.76
N LEU A 147 -16.96 6.66 -16.44
CA LEU A 147 -15.98 6.18 -17.44
C LEU A 147 -16.29 4.79 -17.99
N GLY A 148 -17.34 4.12 -17.50
CA GLY A 148 -17.77 2.80 -17.99
C GLY A 148 -17.18 1.60 -17.22
N TYR A 149 -16.50 1.82 -16.10
CA TYR A 149 -15.91 0.72 -15.33
C TYR A 149 -16.90 0.07 -14.37
N TRP A 150 -16.79 -1.26 -14.26
CA TRP A 150 -17.35 -2.05 -13.18
C TRP A 150 -16.37 -2.05 -12.02
N ILE A 151 -16.73 -1.42 -10.90
CA ILE A 151 -15.79 -1.14 -9.81
C ILE A 151 -16.16 -1.84 -8.51
N ARG A 152 -15.13 -2.31 -7.79
CA ARG A 152 -15.22 -2.81 -6.42
C ARG A 152 -14.35 -1.97 -5.48
N ILE A 153 -14.86 -1.67 -4.28
CA ILE A 153 -14.17 -0.83 -3.29
C ILE A 153 -14.02 -1.58 -1.97
N ASP A 154 -12.83 -2.07 -1.66
CA ASP A 154 -12.63 -2.90 -0.46
C ASP A 154 -11.49 -2.38 0.42
N LYS A 155 -11.76 -2.32 1.74
CA LYS A 155 -10.73 -2.19 2.75
C LYS A 155 -10.15 -3.55 3.09
N ILE A 156 -8.86 -3.71 2.81
CA ILE A 156 -8.10 -4.93 3.05
C ILE A 156 -7.17 -4.79 4.27
N TYR A 157 -6.77 -5.93 4.82
CA TYR A 157 -5.85 -6.05 5.94
C TYR A 157 -4.68 -6.93 5.51
N ALA A 158 -3.48 -6.36 5.34
CA ALA A 158 -2.35 -7.06 4.70
C ALA A 158 -1.95 -8.37 5.40
N HIS A 159 -2.08 -8.44 6.73
CA HIS A 159 -1.78 -9.64 7.52
C HIS A 159 -2.75 -10.81 7.33
N GLU A 160 -3.85 -10.62 6.60
CA GLU A 160 -4.70 -11.70 6.10
C GLU A 160 -4.13 -12.36 4.83
N TYR A 161 -3.16 -11.72 4.18
CA TYR A 161 -2.56 -12.14 2.92
C TYR A 161 -1.09 -12.53 3.08
N GLY A 162 -0.69 -12.93 4.30
CA GLY A 162 0.67 -13.38 4.58
C GLY A 162 1.71 -12.27 4.77
N ILE A 163 1.30 -11.02 4.93
CA ILE A 163 2.23 -9.93 5.24
C ILE A 163 2.36 -9.81 6.77
N GLY A 164 3.58 -9.85 7.30
CA GLY A 164 3.87 -9.70 8.74
C GLY A 164 3.60 -8.30 9.32
N GLN A 165 2.58 -7.60 8.83
CA GLN A 165 2.25 -6.21 9.15
C GLN A 165 0.73 -5.99 9.23
N ARG A 166 0.30 -5.36 10.33
CA ARG A 166 -1.03 -4.77 10.49
C ARG A 166 -1.14 -3.48 9.68
N ARG A 167 -1.31 -3.64 8.37
CA ARG A 167 -1.53 -2.54 7.40
C ARG A 167 -2.92 -2.66 6.82
N LYS A 168 -3.70 -1.56 6.90
CA LYS A 168 -5.01 -1.45 6.24
C LYS A 168 -4.87 -0.60 4.99
N ARG A 169 -5.50 -1.00 3.89
CA ARG A 169 -5.55 -0.24 2.63
C ARG A 169 -6.90 -0.35 1.96
N VAL A 170 -7.25 0.65 1.18
CA VAL A 170 -8.45 0.70 0.36
C VAL A 170 -8.01 0.43 -1.06
N PHE A 171 -8.54 -0.63 -1.66
CA PHE A 171 -8.36 -0.92 -3.07
C PHE A 171 -9.65 -0.58 -3.80
N ILE A 172 -9.53 0.21 -4.86
CA ILE A 172 -10.58 0.43 -5.85
C ILE A 172 -10.10 -0.24 -7.13
N ILE A 173 -10.79 -1.32 -7.50
CA ILE A 173 -10.44 -2.12 -8.68
C ILE A 173 -11.58 -2.00 -9.66
N GLY A 174 -11.25 -1.60 -10.89
CA GLY A 174 -12.24 -1.46 -11.95
C GLY A 174 -11.89 -2.31 -13.17
N ASN A 175 -12.90 -2.82 -13.87
CA ASN A 175 -12.72 -3.45 -15.18
C ASN A 175 -13.78 -2.96 -16.18
N CYS A 176 -13.41 -2.82 -17.45
CA CYS A 176 -14.34 -2.50 -18.54
C CYS A 176 -14.73 -3.74 -19.36
N LEU A 177 -14.42 -4.93 -18.83
CA LEU A 177 -14.68 -6.23 -19.45
C LEU A 177 -16.03 -6.82 -18.98
N GLY A 178 -16.65 -6.22 -17.96
CA GLY A 178 -17.93 -6.67 -17.42
C GLY A 178 -17.82 -7.84 -16.45
N TYR A 179 -16.64 -8.06 -15.85
CA TYR A 179 -16.44 -9.06 -14.81
C TYR A 179 -17.02 -8.60 -13.48
N ASP A 180 -17.78 -9.48 -12.82
CA ASP A 180 -18.17 -9.32 -11.42
C ASP A 180 -17.01 -9.71 -10.50
N PHE A 181 -16.05 -8.78 -10.39
CA PHE A 181 -14.81 -9.00 -9.66
C PHE A 181 -15.03 -9.07 -8.14
N SER A 182 -14.37 -10.03 -7.50
CA SER A 182 -14.19 -10.09 -6.05
C SER A 182 -12.71 -10.20 -5.73
N LEU A 183 -12.27 -9.58 -4.63
CA LEU A 183 -10.89 -9.74 -4.16
C LEU A 183 -10.57 -11.22 -3.86
N PRO A 184 -9.28 -11.61 -3.92
CA PRO A 184 -8.87 -12.92 -3.44
C PRO A 184 -9.30 -13.08 -1.97
N LYS A 185 -9.75 -14.27 -1.60
CA LYS A 185 -10.09 -14.56 -0.20
C LYS A 185 -8.84 -14.40 0.68
N PRO A 186 -8.98 -13.94 1.93
CA PRO A 186 -7.92 -14.04 2.94
C PRO A 186 -7.24 -15.41 2.92
N LEU A 187 -5.91 -15.42 2.92
CA LEU A 187 -5.11 -16.65 2.97
C LEU A 187 -5.07 -17.24 4.38
N MET A 188 -5.28 -16.40 5.40
CA MET A 188 -5.25 -16.81 6.80
C MET A 188 -6.22 -15.98 7.64
N PRO A 189 -6.75 -16.56 8.73
CA PRO A 189 -7.59 -15.83 9.68
C PRO A 189 -6.74 -14.86 10.51
N VAL A 190 -7.39 -13.80 10.96
CA VAL A 190 -6.82 -12.83 11.89
C VAL A 190 -7.77 -12.64 13.06
N HIS A 191 -7.23 -12.60 14.28
CA HIS A 191 -8.05 -12.63 15.49
C HIS A 191 -7.49 -11.76 16.63
N GLY A 192 -8.21 -11.75 17.75
CA GLY A 192 -7.92 -10.91 18.91
C GLY A 192 -8.33 -9.46 18.74
N ALA A 193 -8.25 -8.69 19.83
CA ALA A 193 -8.58 -7.27 19.80
C ALA A 193 -7.74 -6.56 18.72
N ILE A 194 -8.41 -5.75 17.89
CA ILE A 194 -7.84 -5.01 16.74
C ILE A 194 -7.13 -5.89 15.69
N PHE A 195 -7.49 -7.17 15.57
CA PHE A 195 -6.89 -8.13 14.62
C PHE A 195 -5.37 -8.23 14.81
N ARG A 196 -4.96 -8.49 16.06
CA ARG A 196 -3.54 -8.46 16.45
C ARG A 196 -2.80 -9.78 16.30
N HIS A 197 -3.52 -10.89 16.10
CA HIS A 197 -2.92 -12.21 15.93
C HIS A 197 -3.12 -12.68 14.49
N SER A 198 -2.05 -13.22 13.90
CA SER A 198 -1.98 -13.86 12.58
C SER A 198 -0.88 -14.91 12.62
N ASN A 199 -0.93 -15.89 11.72
CA ASN A 199 0.08 -16.93 11.59
C ASN A 199 1.43 -16.35 11.12
N ILE A 200 1.39 -15.33 10.25
CA ILE A 200 2.60 -14.60 9.87
C ILE A 200 2.81 -13.40 10.79
N THR A 201 3.96 -13.39 11.45
CA THR A 201 4.32 -12.43 12.49
C THR A 201 5.62 -11.70 12.16
N LEU A 202 6.00 -10.73 12.99
CA LEU A 202 7.29 -10.05 12.86
C LEU A 202 8.47 -11.03 12.90
N ARG A 203 8.37 -12.13 13.65
CA ARG A 203 9.41 -13.17 13.70
C ARG A 203 9.77 -13.69 12.32
N HIS A 204 8.76 -14.12 11.56
CA HIS A 204 8.94 -14.65 10.20
C HIS A 204 9.60 -13.64 9.26
N ALA A 205 9.32 -12.35 9.45
CA ALA A 205 9.87 -11.30 8.59
C ALA A 205 11.34 -10.97 8.89
N ILE A 206 11.80 -10.99 10.14
CA ILE A 206 13.10 -10.40 10.48
C ILE A 206 14.01 -11.25 11.37
N ALA A 207 13.52 -12.31 12.01
CA ALA A 207 14.31 -13.04 13.02
C ALA A 207 15.55 -13.74 12.44
N CYS A 208 15.50 -14.09 11.16
CA CYS A 208 16.58 -14.76 10.44
C CYS A 208 17.63 -13.80 9.83
N LEU A 209 17.45 -12.49 9.96
CA LEU A 209 18.46 -11.54 9.49
C LEU A 209 19.74 -11.69 10.32
N PRO A 210 20.94 -11.56 9.69
CA PRO A 210 22.19 -11.47 10.44
C PRO A 210 22.16 -10.25 11.38
N ASN A 211 23.07 -10.19 12.35
CA ASN A 211 23.11 -9.04 13.26
C ASN A 211 23.34 -7.72 12.49
N ALA A 212 22.49 -6.73 12.74
CA ALA A 212 22.63 -5.39 12.17
C ALA A 212 23.96 -4.75 12.56
N THR A 213 24.52 -3.98 11.64
CA THR A 213 25.79 -3.25 11.84
C THR A 213 25.55 -1.76 12.10
N GLN A 214 26.62 -1.04 12.44
CA GLN A 214 26.65 0.43 12.45
C GLN A 214 27.23 1.01 11.16
N ASP A 215 27.81 0.17 10.30
CA ASP A 215 28.28 0.57 8.97
C ASP A 215 27.11 0.56 7.98
N LYS A 216 26.76 1.74 7.47
CA LYS A 216 25.65 1.93 6.54
C LYS A 216 25.88 1.29 5.17
N ASP A 217 27.13 1.06 4.79
CA ASP A 217 27.52 0.57 3.46
C ASP A 217 27.84 -0.94 3.48
N ALA A 218 27.77 -1.59 4.64
CA ALA A 218 28.05 -3.01 4.79
C ALA A 218 27.04 -3.89 4.06
N ARG A 219 27.55 -5.01 3.53
CA ARG A 219 26.77 -6.13 3.03
C ARG A 219 26.95 -7.31 3.97
N LEU A 220 25.87 -7.73 4.60
CA LEU A 220 25.88 -8.82 5.58
C LEU A 220 25.44 -10.12 4.93
N THR A 221 26.05 -11.25 5.28
CA THR A 221 25.70 -12.57 4.72
C THR A 221 24.81 -13.36 5.67
N TYR A 222 24.03 -14.28 5.11
CA TYR A 222 23.36 -15.30 5.90
C TYR A 222 24.35 -16.37 6.36
N ASN A 223 24.16 -16.89 7.57
CA ASN A 223 24.98 -17.98 8.11
C ASN A 223 24.33 -19.35 7.91
N GLU A 224 23.04 -19.39 7.59
CA GLU A 224 22.22 -20.60 7.52
C GLU A 224 21.35 -20.55 6.25
N GLU A 225 20.74 -21.67 5.86
CA GLU A 225 19.73 -21.70 4.79
C GLU A 225 18.41 -21.07 5.24
N ALA A 226 17.48 -20.88 4.30
CA ALA A 226 16.14 -20.40 4.63
C ALA A 226 15.39 -21.48 5.42
N ALA A 227 14.81 -21.12 6.57
CA ALA A 227 14.10 -22.06 7.42
C ALA A 227 12.77 -22.53 6.80
N ASP A 228 12.14 -21.70 5.97
CA ASP A 228 10.88 -22.00 5.31
C ASP A 228 10.71 -21.26 3.97
N SER A 229 9.59 -21.53 3.29
CA SER A 229 9.26 -20.88 2.01
C SER A 229 8.99 -19.38 2.13
N TYR A 230 8.51 -18.91 3.29
CA TYR A 230 8.26 -17.49 3.53
C TYR A 230 9.56 -16.70 3.63
N GLU A 231 10.56 -17.28 4.28
CA GLU A 231 11.90 -16.73 4.34
C GLU A 231 12.59 -16.83 2.97
N ALA A 232 12.47 -17.96 2.28
CA ALA A 232 13.10 -18.18 0.99
C ALA A 232 12.68 -17.14 -0.05
N GLN A 233 11.40 -16.72 -0.07
CA GLN A 233 10.91 -15.66 -0.96
C GLN A 233 11.43 -14.25 -0.63
N LEU A 234 11.86 -14.01 0.62
CA LEU A 234 12.42 -12.73 1.06
C LEU A 234 13.93 -12.68 0.83
N ARG A 235 14.62 -13.80 0.96
CA ARG A 235 16.04 -13.90 0.64
C ARG A 235 16.28 -13.69 -0.85
N ASN A 236 17.43 -13.13 -1.19
CA ASN A 236 17.86 -13.01 -2.57
C ASN A 236 18.89 -14.07 -2.94
N GLN A 237 19.02 -14.33 -4.23
CA GLN A 237 19.96 -15.30 -4.78
C GLN A 237 21.43 -14.90 -4.64
N LYS A 238 21.72 -13.61 -4.36
CA LYS A 238 23.09 -13.09 -4.18
C LYS A 238 23.66 -13.39 -2.79
N GLY A 239 22.85 -13.84 -1.83
CA GLY A 239 23.31 -14.30 -0.50
C GLY A 239 23.71 -13.20 0.49
N TRP A 240 23.52 -11.92 0.15
CA TRP A 240 23.85 -10.79 1.02
C TRP A 240 22.67 -9.86 1.28
N VAL A 241 22.78 -9.05 2.33
CA VAL A 241 21.77 -8.12 2.82
C VAL A 241 22.38 -6.73 2.95
N SER A 242 21.77 -5.74 2.30
CA SER A 242 22.10 -4.31 2.44
C SER A 242 21.06 -3.58 3.29
N ASP A 243 21.36 -2.32 3.66
CA ASP A 243 20.47 -1.45 4.43
C ASP A 243 20.08 -2.02 5.81
N HIS A 244 20.83 -3.03 6.30
CA HIS A 244 20.66 -3.62 7.63
C HIS A 244 21.64 -3.02 8.64
N TYR A 245 21.49 -1.70 8.82
CA TYR A 245 22.26 -0.92 9.77
C TYR A 245 21.36 -0.04 10.64
N TYR A 246 21.90 0.42 11.76
CA TYR A 246 21.27 1.41 12.62
C TYR A 246 22.29 2.46 13.07
N PRO A 247 21.90 3.72 13.27
CA PRO A 247 22.82 4.78 13.69
C PRO A 247 23.26 4.58 15.14
N ASN A 248 24.40 5.18 15.49
CA ASN A 248 24.85 5.31 16.87
C ASN A 248 23.79 6.02 17.71
N LEU A 249 23.42 5.40 18.84
CA LEU A 249 22.41 5.91 19.76
C LEU A 249 23.09 6.77 20.82
N ASN A 250 22.51 7.94 21.10
CA ASN A 250 22.96 8.71 22.26
C ASN A 250 22.49 8.05 23.58
N SER A 251 23.12 8.44 24.69
CA SER A 251 22.89 7.84 26.00
C SER A 251 21.43 7.92 26.46
N LEU A 252 20.73 9.02 26.15
CA LEU A 252 19.32 9.19 26.51
C LEU A 252 18.40 8.28 25.66
N GLN A 253 18.66 8.15 24.36
CA GLN A 253 17.92 7.25 23.48
C GLN A 253 18.09 5.79 23.91
N LEU A 254 19.33 5.38 24.20
CA LEU A 254 19.61 4.02 24.66
C LEU A 254 18.89 3.71 25.97
N LYS A 255 18.95 4.62 26.96
CA LYS A 255 18.20 4.49 28.23
C LYS A 255 16.69 4.34 28.01
N ARG A 256 16.12 5.14 27.10
CA ARG A 256 14.69 5.03 26.74
C ARG A 256 14.36 3.68 26.13
N ILE A 257 15.21 3.18 25.23
CA ILE A 257 15.01 1.87 24.59
C ILE A 257 15.08 0.74 25.62
N GLN A 258 16.10 0.74 26.48
CA GLN A 258 16.32 -0.27 27.51
C GLN A 258 15.21 -0.30 28.57
N ALA A 259 14.60 0.86 28.86
CA ALA A 259 13.48 0.95 29.80
C ALA A 259 12.18 0.29 29.28
N LEU A 260 12.05 0.04 27.98
CA LEU A 260 10.86 -0.57 27.39
C LEU A 260 10.98 -2.10 27.31
N LYS A 261 10.00 -2.80 27.86
CA LYS A 261 9.77 -4.24 27.64
C LYS A 261 8.99 -4.48 26.34
N PRO A 262 9.00 -5.70 25.76
CA PRO A 262 8.18 -6.02 24.59
C PRO A 262 6.73 -5.58 24.74
N LYS A 263 6.14 -5.04 23.66
CA LYS A 263 4.80 -4.42 23.59
C LYS A 263 4.66 -3.07 24.30
N GLN A 264 5.58 -2.67 25.17
CA GLN A 264 5.55 -1.34 25.80
C GLN A 264 5.86 -0.23 24.80
N SER A 265 5.40 0.97 25.14
CA SER A 265 5.50 2.18 24.35
C SER A 265 6.06 3.32 25.18
N MET A 266 6.29 4.46 24.55
CA MET A 266 6.62 5.75 25.17
C MET A 266 5.79 6.13 26.41
N LYS A 267 4.57 5.57 26.57
CA LYS A 267 3.69 5.76 27.74
C LYS A 267 4.21 5.08 29.00
N ASP A 268 4.94 4.00 28.82
CA ASP A 268 5.44 3.11 29.87
C ASP A 268 6.84 3.52 30.34
N LEU A 269 7.42 4.57 29.76
CA LEU A 269 8.70 5.12 30.18
C LEU A 269 8.59 5.76 31.57
N PRO A 270 9.63 5.63 32.43
CA PRO A 270 9.79 6.44 33.62
C PRO A 270 9.67 7.94 33.32
N ALA A 271 9.11 8.71 34.26
CA ALA A 271 8.78 10.12 34.05
C ALA A 271 10.01 10.95 33.62
N GLU A 272 11.17 10.66 34.19
CA GLU A 272 12.46 11.27 33.89
C GLU A 272 12.98 10.96 32.47
N LEU A 273 12.48 9.88 31.84
CA LEU A 273 12.80 9.51 30.47
C LEU A 273 11.74 9.96 29.46
N GLN A 274 10.59 10.47 29.90
CA GLN A 274 9.53 10.93 29.00
C GLN A 274 9.88 12.28 28.36
N HIS A 275 9.77 12.35 27.02
CA HIS A 275 9.85 13.62 26.30
C HIS A 275 8.48 14.33 26.30
N SER A 276 8.46 15.66 26.27
CA SER A 276 7.20 16.43 26.22
C SER A 276 6.31 16.04 25.04
N SER A 277 6.91 15.76 23.89
CA SER A 277 6.18 15.25 22.73
C SER A 277 5.56 13.88 22.98
N PHE A 278 6.15 13.07 23.86
CA PHE A 278 5.63 11.75 24.18
C PHE A 278 4.37 11.85 25.03
N VAL A 279 4.39 12.69 26.07
CA VAL A 279 3.23 12.95 26.92
C VAL A 279 2.04 13.45 26.09
N ARG A 280 2.28 14.41 25.20
CA ARG A 280 1.24 14.95 24.30
C ARG A 280 0.65 13.87 23.40
N ARG A 281 1.49 13.01 22.81
CA ARG A 281 1.05 11.98 21.87
C ARG A 281 0.41 10.78 22.57
N ALA A 282 0.88 10.43 23.77
CA ALA A 282 0.31 9.39 24.63
C ALA A 282 -1.15 9.67 24.99
N ASN A 283 -1.47 10.94 25.22
CA ASN A 283 -2.79 11.41 25.60
C ASN A 283 -3.66 11.82 24.41
N ARG A 284 -3.19 11.63 23.18
CA ARG A 284 -3.99 11.93 21.99
C ARG A 284 -5.24 11.06 21.96
N ARG A 285 -6.37 11.70 21.70
CA ARG A 285 -7.67 11.06 21.45
C ARG A 285 -8.11 11.40 20.02
N VAL A 286 -8.84 10.48 19.42
CA VAL A 286 -9.63 10.77 18.21
C VAL A 286 -10.93 11.50 18.59
N LYS A 287 -11.67 12.02 17.60
CA LYS A 287 -12.84 12.89 17.80
C LYS A 287 -13.94 12.29 18.71
N ASP A 288 -14.03 10.97 18.78
CA ASP A 288 -14.97 10.22 19.63
C ASP A 288 -14.41 9.88 21.02
N GLY A 289 -13.30 10.50 21.44
CA GLY A 289 -12.71 10.32 22.76
C GLY A 289 -11.89 9.03 22.94
N ILE A 290 -11.84 8.15 21.93
CA ILE A 290 -11.09 6.90 22.00
C ILE A 290 -9.57 7.18 21.90
N PRO A 291 -8.72 6.56 22.73
CA PRO A 291 -7.27 6.60 22.55
C PRO A 291 -6.83 6.10 21.17
N THR A 292 -5.95 6.84 20.50
CA THR A 292 -5.51 6.52 19.13
C THR A 292 -4.90 5.12 19.01
N ASP A 293 -4.22 4.64 20.05
CA ASP A 293 -3.60 3.31 20.14
C ASP A 293 -4.62 2.16 20.16
N LYS A 294 -5.87 2.42 20.58
CA LYS A 294 -6.94 1.41 20.53
C LYS A 294 -7.50 1.18 19.12
N ARG A 295 -7.07 1.94 18.10
CA ARG A 295 -7.53 1.77 16.71
C ARG A 295 -6.60 0.92 15.83
N GLY A 296 -5.46 0.48 16.38
CA GLY A 296 -4.50 -0.38 15.69
C GLY A 296 -3.70 0.31 14.59
N GLY A 297 -3.55 1.63 14.65
CA GLY A 297 -2.63 2.39 13.79
C GLY A 297 -1.18 2.35 14.30
N ALA A 298 -0.25 2.89 13.51
CA ALA A 298 1.12 3.08 13.95
C ALA A 298 1.16 3.93 15.25
N PRO A 299 2.00 3.57 16.23
CA PRO A 299 2.17 4.36 17.43
C PRO A 299 2.76 5.72 17.04
N SER A 300 2.32 6.79 17.69
CA SER A 300 2.86 8.12 17.43
C SER A 300 4.17 8.36 18.21
N GLY A 301 5.06 7.37 18.27
CA GLY A 301 6.33 7.45 18.98
C GLY A 301 6.87 6.09 19.40
N LEU A 302 7.82 6.10 20.33
CA LEU A 302 8.64 4.94 20.67
C LEU A 302 7.79 3.72 21.08
N LYS A 303 8.06 2.55 20.50
CA LYS A 303 7.43 1.29 20.89
C LYS A 303 8.36 0.10 20.67
N ARG A 304 8.55 -0.73 21.69
CA ARG A 304 9.21 -2.03 21.54
C ARG A 304 8.23 -3.04 20.99
N LEU A 305 8.58 -3.61 19.85
CA LEU A 305 7.74 -4.57 19.14
C LEU A 305 7.77 -5.94 19.84
N CYS A 306 6.97 -6.87 19.32
CA CYS A 306 6.86 -8.24 19.80
C CYS A 306 6.98 -9.18 18.61
N PHE A 307 7.79 -10.22 18.72
CA PHE A 307 7.98 -11.18 17.63
C PHE A 307 6.72 -11.96 17.28
N ASP A 308 5.89 -12.26 18.27
CA ASP A 308 4.71 -13.12 18.10
C ASP A 308 3.45 -12.34 17.68
N GLU A 309 3.60 -11.06 17.30
CA GLU A 309 2.55 -10.27 16.66
C GLU A 309 3.05 -9.78 15.29
N PRO A 310 2.14 -9.55 14.32
CA PRO A 310 2.52 -8.81 13.13
C PRO A 310 2.92 -7.38 13.51
N CYS A 311 3.88 -6.83 12.78
CA CYS A 311 4.36 -5.47 12.98
C CYS A 311 3.22 -4.45 12.85
N LEU A 312 3.38 -3.28 13.46
CA LEU A 312 2.48 -2.15 13.18
C LEU A 312 2.78 -1.60 11.78
N THR A 313 1.87 -0.78 11.25
CA THR A 313 2.06 -0.21 9.91
C THR A 313 3.41 0.51 9.82
N ILE A 314 4.24 0.15 8.84
CA ILE A 314 5.50 0.85 8.58
C ILE A 314 5.17 2.26 8.04
N THR A 315 5.73 3.28 8.69
CA THR A 315 5.59 4.70 8.34
C THR A 315 6.97 5.30 8.07
N GLY A 316 7.02 6.55 7.57
CA GLY A 316 8.28 7.28 7.40
C GLY A 316 9.08 7.50 8.70
N GLY A 317 8.46 7.30 9.87
CA GLY A 317 9.11 7.40 11.18
C GLY A 317 9.59 6.06 11.76
N ALA A 318 9.32 4.93 11.09
CA ALA A 318 9.47 3.59 11.69
C ALA A 318 10.89 3.31 12.22
N THR A 319 11.94 3.75 11.54
CA THR A 319 13.36 3.57 11.95
C THR A 319 13.77 4.42 13.16
N SER A 320 12.86 5.27 13.67
CA SER A 320 13.05 6.05 14.90
C SER A 320 12.03 5.73 15.99
N GLU A 321 10.89 5.14 15.61
CA GLU A 321 9.76 4.87 16.51
C GLU A 321 9.67 3.40 16.90
N PHE A 322 10.04 2.48 16.02
CA PHE A 322 9.88 1.04 16.26
C PHE A 322 11.20 0.44 16.72
N ILE A 323 11.16 -0.17 17.90
CA ILE A 323 12.31 -0.79 18.55
C ILE A 323 12.25 -2.30 18.35
N HIS A 324 13.40 -2.89 18.02
CA HIS A 324 13.56 -4.32 17.80
C HIS A 324 13.04 -5.11 19.02
N PRO A 325 12.37 -6.27 18.84
CA PRO A 325 11.74 -6.99 19.94
C PRO A 325 12.69 -7.36 21.09
N VAL A 326 13.95 -7.69 20.75
CA VAL A 326 14.95 -8.18 21.71
C VAL A 326 16.26 -7.38 21.74
N GLN A 327 16.55 -6.58 20.71
CA GLN A 327 17.82 -5.84 20.62
C GLN A 327 17.56 -4.39 21.01
N ASP A 328 18.53 -3.72 21.64
CA ASP A 328 18.41 -2.33 22.09
C ASP A 328 18.70 -1.32 20.98
N ARG A 329 17.97 -1.47 19.87
CA ARG A 329 18.06 -0.60 18.71
C ARG A 329 16.71 -0.41 18.01
N PRO A 330 16.53 0.67 17.24
CA PRO A 330 15.45 0.76 16.30
C PRO A 330 15.49 -0.33 15.22
N LEU A 331 14.37 -0.52 14.53
CA LEU A 331 14.36 -1.27 13.29
C LEU A 331 15.23 -0.57 12.24
N THR A 332 15.97 -1.38 11.50
CA THR A 332 16.74 -0.98 10.33
C THR A 332 15.83 -0.76 9.12
N LEU A 333 16.37 -0.14 8.06
CA LEU A 333 15.67 0.00 6.78
C LEU A 333 15.33 -1.37 6.17
N ARG A 334 16.27 -2.32 6.20
CA ARG A 334 16.04 -3.69 5.71
C ARG A 334 14.93 -4.42 6.45
N GLU A 335 14.88 -4.32 7.77
CA GLU A 335 13.79 -4.92 8.55
C GLU A 335 12.44 -4.33 8.14
N CYS A 336 12.36 -3.00 7.95
CA CYS A 336 11.16 -2.35 7.44
C CYS A 336 10.78 -2.83 6.03
N ALA A 337 11.77 -3.01 5.15
CA ALA A 337 11.57 -3.51 3.79
C ALA A 337 11.03 -4.95 3.78
N ARG A 338 11.59 -5.85 4.61
CA ARG A 338 11.09 -7.23 4.77
C ARG A 338 9.70 -7.31 5.36
N ILE A 339 9.37 -6.46 6.33
CA ILE A 339 8.01 -6.34 6.89
C ILE A 339 7.00 -5.89 5.81
N GLN A 340 7.46 -5.13 4.82
CA GLN A 340 6.70 -4.79 3.61
C GLN A 340 6.83 -5.85 2.50
N THR A 341 7.47 -6.99 2.72
CA THR A 341 7.70 -8.09 1.75
C THR A 341 8.56 -7.73 0.53
N PHE A 342 9.42 -6.73 0.64
CA PHE A 342 10.50 -6.55 -0.34
C PHE A 342 11.56 -7.63 -0.15
N PRO A 343 12.04 -8.26 -1.24
CA PRO A 343 13.15 -9.18 -1.15
C PRO A 343 14.45 -8.43 -0.81
N ASP A 344 15.42 -9.15 -0.27
CA ASP A 344 16.69 -8.59 0.21
C ASP A 344 17.55 -7.99 -0.90
N GLY A 345 17.35 -8.50 -2.11
CA GLY A 345 18.06 -8.05 -3.31
C GLY A 345 17.47 -6.76 -3.87
N PHE A 346 16.33 -6.30 -3.32
CA PHE A 346 15.74 -5.03 -3.68
C PHE A 346 16.58 -3.89 -3.09
N GLU A 347 17.10 -3.05 -3.97
CA GLU A 347 17.99 -1.94 -3.61
C GLU A 347 17.22 -0.64 -3.45
N PHE A 348 17.50 0.13 -2.40
CA PHE A 348 16.88 1.45 -2.19
C PHE A 348 17.95 2.55 -2.28
N TYR A 349 17.61 3.65 -2.97
CA TYR A 349 18.48 4.80 -3.19
C TYR A 349 17.94 6.07 -2.52
N GLY A 350 18.83 7.04 -2.28
CA GLY A 350 18.58 8.24 -1.49
C GLY A 350 19.07 8.13 -0.04
N ASN A 351 18.86 9.18 0.75
CA ASN A 351 19.21 9.19 2.17
C ASN A 351 18.23 8.30 3.00
N ALA A 352 18.57 8.02 4.26
CA ALA A 352 17.78 7.13 5.11
C ALA A 352 16.30 7.54 5.22
N THR A 353 16.00 8.84 5.30
CA THR A 353 14.64 9.38 5.33
C THR A 353 13.89 9.11 4.03
N GLN A 354 14.54 9.32 2.88
CA GLN A 354 13.94 9.01 1.57
C GLN A 354 13.70 7.51 1.41
N LYS A 355 14.65 6.66 1.83
CA LYS A 355 14.50 5.20 1.76
C LYS A 355 13.35 4.69 2.62
N ILE A 356 13.22 5.15 3.88
CA ILE A 356 12.09 4.72 4.73
C ILE A 356 10.75 5.24 4.19
N GLN A 357 10.71 6.43 3.61
CA GLN A 357 9.48 6.96 2.99
C GLN A 357 9.05 6.11 1.79
N GLN A 358 10.00 5.69 0.94
CA GLN A 358 9.77 4.76 -0.16
C GLN A 358 9.18 3.42 0.34
N ILE A 359 9.81 2.82 1.35
CA ILE A 359 9.35 1.56 1.96
C ILE A 359 7.94 1.72 2.56
N ALA A 360 7.69 2.81 3.29
CA ALA A 360 6.42 3.06 3.96
C ALA A 360 5.25 3.32 3.00
N ASN A 361 5.52 4.00 1.89
CA ASN A 361 4.52 4.32 0.86
C ASN A 361 4.14 3.12 0.00
N ALA A 362 5.03 2.14 -0.15
CA ALA A 362 4.81 1.00 -1.02
C ALA A 362 3.57 0.16 -0.63
N ILE A 363 2.92 -0.40 -1.65
CA ILE A 363 2.10 -1.60 -1.51
C ILE A 363 3.08 -2.77 -1.32
N PRO A 364 2.87 -3.65 -0.31
CA PRO A 364 3.70 -4.84 -0.15
C PRO A 364 3.78 -5.66 -1.46
N PRO A 365 4.97 -6.02 -1.97
CA PRO A 365 5.09 -6.77 -3.21
C PRO A 365 4.31 -8.09 -3.21
N LEU A 366 4.31 -8.84 -2.11
CA LEU A 366 3.54 -10.08 -2.01
C LEU A 366 2.03 -9.84 -2.15
N LEU A 367 1.51 -8.75 -1.57
CA LEU A 367 0.11 -8.39 -1.70
C LEU A 367 -0.28 -8.01 -3.13
N ALA A 368 0.59 -7.25 -3.80
CA ALA A 368 0.39 -6.87 -5.20
C ALA A 368 0.47 -8.09 -6.12
N GLN A 369 1.38 -9.04 -5.86
CA GLN A 369 1.50 -10.29 -6.59
C GLN A 369 0.23 -11.13 -6.49
N LEU A 370 -0.28 -11.37 -5.27
CA LEU A 370 -1.50 -12.15 -5.04
C LEU A 370 -2.71 -11.55 -5.78
N LEU A 371 -2.82 -10.22 -5.80
CA LEU A 371 -3.89 -9.54 -6.54
C LEU A 371 -3.71 -9.70 -8.07
N ALA A 372 -2.50 -9.53 -8.57
CA ALA A 372 -2.18 -9.66 -9.99
C ALA A 372 -2.41 -11.08 -10.52
N GLU A 373 -2.01 -12.09 -9.76
CA GLU A 373 -2.26 -13.51 -10.05
C GLU A 373 -3.75 -13.85 -10.03
N HIS A 374 -4.50 -13.29 -9.06
CA HIS A 374 -5.94 -13.49 -8.95
C HIS A 374 -6.68 -12.92 -10.17
N ILE A 375 -6.34 -11.70 -10.61
CA ILE A 375 -6.91 -11.11 -11.84
C ILE A 375 -6.56 -11.99 -13.04
N LYS A 376 -5.27 -12.34 -13.20
CA LYS A 376 -4.76 -13.14 -14.32
C LYS A 376 -5.46 -14.49 -14.45
N THR A 377 -5.58 -15.21 -13.33
CA THR A 377 -6.00 -16.62 -13.33
C THR A 377 -7.52 -16.78 -13.33
N ASN A 378 -8.24 -15.93 -12.59
CA ASN A 378 -9.68 -16.13 -12.36
C ASN A 378 -10.57 -15.28 -13.27
N TYR A 379 -10.01 -14.25 -13.93
CA TYR A 379 -10.78 -13.35 -14.79
C TYR A 379 -10.14 -13.21 -16.17
N GLY A 380 -8.85 -12.87 -16.23
CA GLY A 380 -8.11 -12.68 -17.46
C GLY A 380 -8.41 -11.34 -18.16
N PHE A 381 -8.07 -11.28 -19.44
CA PHE A 381 -8.00 -10.02 -20.22
C PHE A 381 -8.63 -10.12 -21.62
N ASP A 382 -9.28 -11.25 -21.93
CA ASP A 382 -9.74 -11.58 -23.29
C ASP A 382 -11.26 -11.42 -23.48
N ALA A 383 -12.00 -11.02 -22.45
CA ALA A 383 -13.41 -10.68 -22.62
C ALA A 383 -13.58 -9.47 -23.56
N PHE A 384 -14.68 -9.45 -24.32
CA PHE A 384 -15.04 -8.32 -25.15
C PHE A 384 -15.09 -7.05 -24.28
N ILE A 385 -14.50 -5.94 -24.76
CA ILE A 385 -14.74 -4.63 -24.15
C ILE A 385 -16.23 -4.36 -24.31
N VAL A 386 -17.00 -4.66 -23.28
CA VAL A 386 -18.44 -4.52 -23.34
C VAL A 386 -18.75 -3.04 -23.16
N ARG A 387 -19.47 -2.44 -24.12
CA ARG A 387 -20.09 -1.12 -23.95
C ARG A 387 -21.27 -1.18 -22.95
N LYS A 388 -21.09 -1.87 -21.83
CA LYS A 388 -22.04 -1.86 -20.72
C LYS A 388 -21.86 -0.57 -19.94
N PRO A 389 -22.93 -0.02 -19.34
CA PRO A 389 -22.77 1.07 -18.39
C PRO A 389 -21.88 0.60 -17.23
N GLY A 390 -21.00 1.50 -16.77
CA GLY A 390 -20.23 1.26 -15.55
C GLY A 390 -21.17 1.04 -14.36
N LYS A 391 -20.70 0.30 -13.35
CA LYS A 391 -21.49 0.06 -12.14
C LYS A 391 -20.61 -0.23 -10.92
N LEU A 392 -21.16 0.01 -9.73
CA LEU A 392 -20.55 -0.42 -8.48
C LEU A 392 -20.96 -1.87 -8.23
N ILE A 393 -20.04 -2.82 -8.44
CA ILE A 393 -20.32 -4.26 -8.24
C ILE A 393 -20.30 -4.66 -6.76
N GLY A 394 -19.59 -3.94 -5.91
CA GLY A 394 -19.60 -4.20 -4.47
C GLY A 394 -18.59 -3.39 -3.68
N PHE A 395 -18.70 -3.42 -2.36
CA PHE A 395 -17.75 -2.76 -1.48
C PHE A 395 -17.71 -3.39 -0.08
N THR A 396 -16.57 -3.26 0.59
CA THR A 396 -16.34 -3.71 1.97
C THR A 396 -15.62 -2.62 2.74
N LEU A 397 -16.35 -1.84 3.54
CA LEU A 397 -15.75 -0.67 4.24
C LEU A 397 -15.05 -1.04 5.55
N THR A 398 -15.43 -2.15 6.18
CA THR A 398 -14.85 -2.64 7.43
C THR A 398 -15.18 -4.11 7.69
N LYS A 399 -14.31 -4.80 8.44
CA LYS A 399 -14.59 -6.13 9.02
C LYS A 399 -15.02 -6.08 10.48
N ALA A 400 -15.01 -4.89 11.09
CA ALA A 400 -15.48 -4.72 12.45
C ALA A 400 -17.01 -4.85 12.50
N THR A 401 -17.53 -5.43 13.58
CA THR A 401 -18.97 -5.56 13.84
C THR A 401 -19.65 -4.19 13.98
N ALA A 402 -18.92 -3.19 14.48
CA ALA A 402 -19.40 -1.82 14.61
C ALA A 402 -18.74 -0.90 13.57
N MET A 403 -19.54 0.02 13.04
CA MET A 403 -19.10 1.09 12.14
C MET A 403 -19.17 2.45 12.83
N SER A 404 -18.17 3.29 12.56
CA SER A 404 -18.25 4.70 12.96
C SER A 404 -19.35 5.43 12.18
N PRO A 405 -19.94 6.52 12.71
CA PRO A 405 -20.94 7.32 11.99
C PRO A 405 -20.51 7.75 10.58
N ALA A 406 -19.23 8.10 10.41
CA ALA A 406 -18.68 8.48 9.10
C ALA A 406 -18.68 7.31 8.10
N LEU A 407 -18.40 6.09 8.56
CA LEU A 407 -18.47 4.89 7.71
C LEU A 407 -19.91 4.51 7.39
N ASN A 408 -20.85 4.64 8.33
CA ASN A 408 -22.28 4.44 8.06
C ASN A 408 -22.77 5.38 6.95
N GLN A 409 -22.41 6.66 7.02
CA GLN A 409 -22.76 7.61 5.96
C GLN A 409 -22.12 7.23 4.61
N THR A 410 -20.87 6.76 4.63
CA THR A 410 -20.19 6.29 3.42
C THR A 410 -20.89 5.10 2.80
N GLN A 411 -21.32 4.14 3.61
CA GLN A 411 -22.10 2.99 3.17
C GLN A 411 -23.40 3.43 2.49
N ALA A 412 -24.18 4.30 3.14
CA ALA A 412 -25.43 4.82 2.57
C ALA A 412 -25.23 5.50 1.21
N LEU A 413 -24.16 6.30 1.06
CA LEU A 413 -23.83 6.95 -0.22
C LEU A 413 -23.48 5.94 -1.32
N LEU A 414 -22.73 4.88 -1.01
CA LEU A 414 -22.37 3.84 -1.97
C LEU A 414 -23.56 2.93 -2.32
N GLU A 415 -24.44 2.63 -1.36
CA GLU A 415 -25.70 1.91 -1.59
C GLU A 415 -26.64 2.71 -2.51
N GLN A 416 -26.73 4.03 -2.31
CA GLN A 416 -27.47 4.91 -3.21
C GLN A 416 -26.92 4.87 -4.64
N LEU A 417 -25.58 4.87 -4.79
CA LEU A 417 -24.91 4.79 -6.08
C LEU A 417 -25.22 3.47 -6.81
N SER A 418 -25.24 2.35 -6.08
CA SER A 418 -25.60 1.03 -6.60
C SER A 418 -27.08 0.97 -7.02
N SER A 419 -28.00 1.39 -6.16
CA SER A 419 -29.45 1.38 -6.44
C SER A 419 -29.85 2.27 -7.62
N SER A 420 -29.21 3.43 -7.76
CA SER A 420 -29.48 4.36 -8.88
C SER A 420 -29.10 3.76 -10.24
N GLN A 421 -28.15 2.82 -10.27
CA GLN A 421 -27.75 2.11 -11.50
C GLN A 421 -28.79 1.05 -11.90
N THR A 422 -29.35 0.34 -10.92
CA THR A 422 -30.43 -0.64 -11.15
C THR A 422 -31.67 0.02 -11.76
N LEU A 423 -32.06 1.19 -11.27
CA LEU A 423 -33.20 1.95 -11.79
C LEU A 423 -32.98 2.47 -13.23
N LYS A 424 -31.78 2.97 -13.55
CA LYS A 424 -31.45 3.39 -14.92
C LYS A 424 -31.42 2.22 -15.90
N GLN A 425 -30.98 1.02 -15.47
CA GLN A 425 -31.00 -0.17 -16.31
C GLN A 425 -32.43 -0.65 -16.59
N LEU A 426 -33.33 -0.63 -15.60
CA LEU A 426 -34.73 -1.04 -15.78
C LEU A 426 -35.51 -0.12 -16.74
N ASN A 427 -35.20 1.18 -16.77
CA ASN A 427 -35.85 2.14 -17.66
C ASN A 427 -35.33 2.12 -19.10
N LEU A 428 -34.24 1.39 -19.40
CA LEU A 428 -33.74 1.17 -20.77
C LEU A 428 -34.43 -0.02 -21.48
N PHE A 429 -35.24 -0.80 -20.74
CA PHE A 429 -36.01 -1.94 -21.25
C PHE A 429 -37.53 -1.68 -21.29
N LYS A 430 -37.95 -0.42 -21.11
CA LYS A 430 -39.29 0.08 -21.43
C LYS A 430 -39.17 1.02 -22.62
#